data_AF-A0A7C4D743-F1
#
_entry.id   AF-A0A7C4D743-F1
#
_cell.length_a   1.000
_cell.length_b   1.000
_cell.length_c   1.000
_cell.angle_alpha   90.00
_cell.angle_beta   90.00
_cell.angle_gamma   90.00
#
_symmetry.space_group_name_H-M   'P 1'
#
loop_
_entity.id
_entity.type
_entity.pdbx_description
1 polymer ?
#
loop_
_entity_poly.entity_id
_entity_poly.type
_entity_poly.pdbx_seq_one_letter_code
_entity_poly.pdbx_strand_id
1 'polypeptide(L)'
;MNRYFDNIEPVIKKLIENGYIKEHEGSYSLSEVGKEKVELYRREIVERLAGEEKNSLKHASSMLDEISYFLQYTVTKYQLKADSQKDIIRSLENMYNEITFHLKNLLSFFPHLKIYLDGINNALSRIKEGNTLFIVNYPNSYYYAFYELHTDVKNLVLKNRANLKHQ
;
A
#
# COMPACT_ATOMS: atom_id res chain seq x y z
N MET A 1 -6.07 15.57 -21.87
CA MET A 1 -7.32 14.79 -21.83
C MET A 1 -6.92 13.33 -21.66
N ASN A 2 -7.17 12.77 -20.48
CA ASN A 2 -6.52 11.56 -19.96
C ASN A 2 -7.28 10.30 -20.43
N ARG A 3 -6.69 9.51 -21.34
CA ARG A 3 -7.27 8.27 -21.92
C ARG A 3 -7.48 7.11 -20.92
N TYR A 4 -7.31 7.35 -19.61
CA TYR A 4 -7.47 6.35 -18.55
C TYR A 4 -8.90 6.25 -18.01
N PHE A 5 -9.73 7.29 -18.17
CA PHE A 5 -11.07 7.32 -17.58
C PHE A 5 -12.17 6.71 -18.44
N ASP A 6 -11.96 6.59 -19.76
CA ASP A 6 -12.98 6.08 -20.70
C ASP A 6 -13.32 4.58 -20.48
N ASN A 7 -12.55 3.85 -19.66
CA ASN A 7 -12.71 2.42 -19.41
C ASN A 7 -13.13 2.04 -17.98
N ILE A 8 -13.27 3.00 -17.05
CA ILE A 8 -13.55 2.68 -15.64
C ILE A 8 -15.05 2.64 -15.32
N GLU A 9 -15.85 3.46 -16.00
CA GLU A 9 -17.31 3.51 -15.83
C GLU A 9 -17.99 2.15 -16.04
N PRO A 10 -17.69 1.38 -17.12
CA PRO A 10 -18.27 0.05 -17.29
C PRO A 10 -17.89 -0.93 -16.17
N VAL A 11 -16.68 -0.81 -15.62
CA VAL A 11 -16.20 -1.64 -14.51
C VAL A 11 -16.95 -1.29 -13.22
N ILE A 12 -17.04 0.01 -12.89
CA ILE A 12 -17.77 0.50 -11.71
C ILE A 12 -19.24 0.08 -11.78
N LYS A 13 -19.89 0.29 -12.93
CA LYS A 13 -21.30 -0.11 -13.14
C LYS A 13 -21.49 -1.60 -12.88
N LYS A 14 -20.61 -2.44 -13.42
CA LYS A 14 -20.65 -3.89 -13.20
C LYS A 14 -20.43 -4.26 -11.73
N LEU A 15 -19.56 -3.55 -11.00
CA LEU A 15 -19.36 -3.79 -9.57
C LEU A 15 -20.58 -3.38 -8.73
N ILE A 16 -21.31 -2.32 -9.12
CA ILE A 16 -22.57 -1.91 -8.51
C ILE A 16 -23.66 -2.95 -8.79
N GLU A 17 -23.81 -3.37 -10.04
CA GLU A 17 -24.81 -4.36 -10.47
C GLU A 17 -24.62 -5.71 -9.75
N ASN A 18 -23.37 -6.11 -9.51
CA ASN A 18 -23.05 -7.31 -8.73
C ASN A 18 -23.14 -7.11 -7.21
N GLY A 19 -23.50 -5.90 -6.74
CA GLY A 19 -23.65 -5.57 -5.34
C GLY A 19 -22.35 -5.50 -4.55
N TYR A 20 -21.18 -5.40 -5.20
CA TYR A 20 -19.87 -5.34 -4.52
C TYR A 20 -19.51 -3.93 -4.04
N ILE A 21 -20.02 -2.90 -4.70
CA ILE A 21 -19.82 -1.50 -4.29
C ILE A 21 -21.16 -0.78 -4.18
N LYS A 22 -21.21 0.22 -3.30
CA LYS A 22 -22.34 1.14 -3.11
C LYS A 22 -21.91 2.54 -3.49
N GLU A 23 -22.81 3.24 -4.18
CA GLU A 23 -22.66 4.66 -4.47
C GLU A 23 -23.44 5.49 -3.44
N HIS A 24 -22.76 6.45 -2.83
CA HIS A 24 -23.35 7.40 -1.88
C HIS A 24 -22.78 8.79 -2.15
N GLU A 25 -23.64 9.74 -2.51
CA GLU A 25 -23.29 11.17 -2.66
C GLU A 25 -22.08 11.44 -3.57
N GLY A 26 -21.99 10.72 -4.71
CA GLY A 26 -20.86 10.85 -5.64
C GLY A 26 -19.57 10.16 -5.20
N SER A 27 -19.62 9.35 -4.14
CA SER A 27 -18.52 8.50 -3.68
C SER A 27 -18.87 7.02 -3.78
N TYR A 28 -17.84 6.18 -3.93
CA TYR A 28 -17.98 4.72 -3.97
C TYR A 28 -17.38 4.10 -2.72
N SER A 29 -18.06 3.10 -2.17
CA SER A 29 -17.57 2.30 -1.04
C SER A 29 -17.85 0.82 -1.28
N LEU A 30 -17.06 -0.07 -0.67
CA LEU A 30 -17.35 -1.51 -0.70
C LEU A 30 -18.62 -1.80 0.10
N SER A 31 -19.50 -2.63 -0.46
CA SER A 31 -20.58 -3.26 0.30
C SER A 31 -20.02 -4.35 1.24
N GLU A 32 -20.83 -4.87 2.16
CA GLU A 32 -20.42 -6.03 2.97
C GLU A 32 -20.06 -7.24 2.11
N VAL A 33 -20.86 -7.52 1.07
CA VAL A 33 -20.57 -8.59 0.09
C VAL A 33 -19.25 -8.34 -0.65
N GLY A 34 -18.97 -7.09 -1.01
CA GLY A 34 -17.71 -6.70 -1.63
C GLY A 34 -16.52 -6.92 -0.70
N LYS A 35 -16.65 -6.52 0.57
CA LYS A 35 -15.62 -6.76 1.61
C LYS A 35 -15.35 -8.26 1.77
N GLU A 36 -16.39 -9.07 1.92
CA GLU A 36 -16.26 -10.53 2.02
C GLU A 36 -15.57 -11.14 0.80
N LYS A 37 -15.91 -10.67 -0.41
CA LYS A 37 -15.30 -11.19 -1.65
C LYS A 37 -13.82 -10.84 -1.77
N VAL A 38 -13.44 -9.62 -1.41
CA VAL A 38 -12.03 -9.20 -1.33
C VAL A 38 -11.27 -10.03 -0.30
N GLU A 39 -11.88 -10.27 0.85
CA GLU A 39 -11.27 -11.06 1.92
C GLU A 39 -11.09 -12.53 1.55
N LEU A 40 -12.07 -13.12 0.86
CA LEU A 40 -11.97 -14.46 0.30
C LEU A 40 -10.83 -14.55 -0.71
N TYR A 41 -10.78 -13.62 -1.68
CA TYR A 41 -9.72 -13.59 -2.68
C TYR A 41 -8.32 -13.49 -2.06
N ARG A 42 -8.16 -12.63 -1.05
CA ARG A 42 -6.90 -12.51 -0.30
C ARG A 42 -6.53 -13.81 0.41
N ARG A 43 -7.50 -14.49 1.02
CA ARG A 43 -7.28 -15.78 1.68
C ARG A 43 -6.83 -16.85 0.68
N GLU A 44 -7.51 -16.98 -0.45
CA GLU A 44 -7.17 -17.92 -1.51
C GLU A 44 -5.76 -17.72 -2.07
N ILE A 45 -5.28 -16.47 -2.20
CA ILE A 45 -3.89 -16.21 -2.57
C ILE A 45 -2.95 -16.69 -1.46
N VAL A 46 -3.19 -16.30 -0.21
CA VAL A 46 -2.33 -16.65 0.92
C VAL A 46 -2.24 -18.16 1.16
N GLU A 47 -3.32 -18.90 0.92
CA GLU A 47 -3.37 -20.36 1.02
C GLU A 47 -2.55 -21.06 -0.06
N ARG A 48 -2.48 -20.47 -1.26
CA ARG A 48 -1.67 -20.99 -2.36
C ARG A 48 -0.17 -20.75 -2.17
N LEU A 49 0.22 -19.82 -1.29
CA LEU A 49 1.63 -19.57 -1.03
C LEU A 49 2.31 -20.81 -0.43
N ALA A 50 3.50 -21.16 -0.91
CA ALA A 50 4.31 -22.26 -0.39
C ALA A 50 5.78 -21.88 -0.20
N GLY A 51 6.48 -22.57 0.71
CA GLY A 51 7.93 -22.47 0.90
C GLY A 51 8.48 -21.03 0.91
N GLU A 52 9.25 -20.70 -0.13
CA GLU A 52 9.92 -19.41 -0.33
C GLU A 52 8.96 -18.22 -0.41
N GLU A 53 7.73 -18.41 -0.88
CA GLU A 53 6.74 -17.33 -1.03
C GLU A 53 6.22 -16.87 0.33
N LYS A 54 5.95 -17.83 1.24
CA LYS A 54 5.60 -17.53 2.64
C LYS A 54 6.76 -16.83 3.36
N ASN A 55 7.99 -17.27 3.11
CA ASN A 55 9.18 -16.64 3.68
C ASN A 55 9.37 -15.22 3.16
N SER A 56 9.16 -15.00 1.86
CA SER A 56 9.21 -13.67 1.24
C SER A 56 8.17 -12.73 1.84
N LEU A 57 6.95 -13.20 2.08
CA LEU A 57 5.90 -12.40 2.72
C LEU A 57 6.26 -12.00 4.16
N LYS A 58 6.77 -12.95 4.96
CA LYS A 58 7.23 -12.67 6.33
C LYS A 58 8.42 -11.70 6.34
N HIS A 59 9.39 -11.91 5.45
CA HIS A 59 10.56 -11.05 5.35
C HIS A 59 10.18 -9.63 4.96
N ALA A 60 9.35 -9.45 3.92
CA ALA A 60 8.85 -8.14 3.54
C ALA A 60 8.09 -7.44 4.67
N SER A 61 7.24 -8.17 5.41
CA SER A 61 6.56 -7.60 6.58
C SER A 61 7.54 -7.12 7.66
N SER A 62 8.61 -7.88 7.93
CA SER A 62 9.64 -7.49 8.90
C SER A 62 10.40 -6.25 8.43
N MET A 63 10.76 -6.19 7.15
CA MET A 63 11.45 -5.02 6.59
C MET A 63 10.57 -3.78 6.61
N LEU A 64 9.26 -3.91 6.36
CA LEU A 64 8.33 -2.79 6.49
C LEU A 64 8.17 -2.31 7.94
N ASP A 65 8.32 -3.19 8.94
CA ASP A 65 8.39 -2.75 10.34
C ASP A 65 9.63 -1.87 10.58
N GLU A 66 10.80 -2.26 10.09
CA GLU A 66 12.02 -1.45 10.19
C GLU A 66 11.88 -0.10 9.49
N ILE A 67 11.37 -0.10 8.25
CA ILE A 67 11.15 1.12 7.47
C ILE A 67 10.12 2.03 8.15
N SER A 68 9.11 1.47 8.83
CA SER A 68 8.14 2.26 9.61
C SER A 68 8.83 3.09 10.70
N TYR A 69 9.82 2.53 11.40
CA TYR A 69 10.58 3.28 12.40
C TYR A 69 11.40 4.41 11.75
N PHE A 70 12.08 4.13 10.63
CA PHE A 70 12.86 5.14 9.91
C PHE A 70 12.00 6.26 9.34
N LEU A 71 10.78 5.93 8.86
CA LEU A 71 9.85 6.91 8.35
C LEU A 71 9.34 7.82 9.46
N GLN A 72 8.94 7.26 10.61
CA GLN A 72 8.54 8.06 11.78
C GLN A 72 9.66 9.01 12.21
N TYR A 73 10.90 8.52 12.24
CA TYR A 73 12.06 9.34 12.56
C TYR A 73 12.29 10.46 11.54
N THR A 74 12.18 10.16 10.25
CA THR A 74 12.32 11.13 9.15
C THR A 74 11.23 12.21 9.21
N VAL A 75 9.97 11.82 9.43
CA VAL A 75 8.84 12.76 9.59
C VAL A 75 9.05 13.66 10.81
N THR A 76 9.52 13.09 11.93
CA THR A 76 9.81 13.85 13.15
C THR A 76 10.90 14.90 12.92
N LYS A 77 12.01 14.51 12.27
CA LYS A 77 13.09 15.44 11.91
C LYS A 77 12.61 16.57 10.99
N TYR A 78 11.76 16.24 10.02
CA TYR A 78 11.15 17.23 9.14
C TYR A 78 10.28 18.22 9.92
N GLN A 79 9.38 17.73 10.79
CA GLN A 79 8.48 18.56 11.59
C GLN A 79 9.25 19.47 12.57
N LEU A 80 10.35 18.98 13.14
CA LEU A 80 11.24 19.74 14.01
C LEU A 80 12.21 20.67 13.26
N LYS A 81 12.22 20.63 11.91
CA LYS A 81 13.18 21.36 11.07
C LYS A 81 14.64 21.05 11.43
N ALA A 82 14.89 19.82 11.89
CA ALA A 82 16.21 19.38 12.34
C ALA A 82 17.14 19.02 11.18
N ASP A 83 16.57 18.60 10.05
CA ASP A 83 17.29 18.22 8.84
C ASP A 83 16.90 19.15 7.68
N SER A 84 17.81 19.30 6.71
CA SER A 84 17.51 20.04 5.48
C SER A 84 16.47 19.29 4.63
N GLN A 85 15.73 20.01 3.80
CA GLN A 85 14.79 19.38 2.85
C GLN A 85 15.48 18.35 1.95
N LYS A 86 16.74 18.60 1.57
CA LYS A 86 17.55 17.68 0.77
C LYS A 86 17.82 16.37 1.52
N ASP A 87 18.11 16.43 2.81
CA ASP A 87 18.35 15.24 3.63
C ASP A 87 17.05 14.43 3.83
N ILE A 88 15.92 15.12 4.04
CA ILE A 88 14.60 14.47 4.13
C ILE A 88 14.26 13.75 2.81
N ILE A 89 14.43 14.41 1.67
CA ILE A 89 14.19 13.79 0.35
C ILE A 89 15.06 12.55 0.17
N ARG A 90 16.36 12.64 0.47
CA ARG A 90 17.28 11.50 0.37
C ARG A 90 16.84 10.32 1.24
N SER A 91 16.42 10.58 2.48
CA SER A 91 15.89 9.52 3.36
C SER A 91 14.65 8.85 2.78
N LEU A 92 13.71 9.64 2.23
CA LEU A 92 12.50 9.11 1.59
C LEU A 92 12.79 8.34 0.30
N GLU A 93 13.79 8.76 -0.49
CA GLU A 93 14.26 8.01 -1.66
C GLU A 93 14.86 6.66 -1.26
N ASN A 94 15.72 6.64 -0.24
CA ASN A 94 16.33 5.41 0.25
C ASN A 94 15.26 4.42 0.73
N MET A 95 14.31 4.89 1.53
CA MET A 95 13.18 4.05 1.99
C MET A 95 12.36 3.53 0.80
N TYR A 96 12.06 4.36 -0.21
CA TYR A 96 11.29 3.92 -1.38
C TYR A 96 12.02 2.81 -2.16
N ASN A 97 13.34 2.94 -2.31
CA ASN A 97 14.16 1.92 -2.97
C ASN A 97 14.16 0.60 -2.18
N GLU A 98 14.28 0.65 -0.86
CA GLU A 98 14.21 -0.53 0.01
C GLU A 98 12.83 -1.19 -0.04
N ILE A 99 11.75 -0.42 0.08
CA ILE A 99 10.37 -0.92 -0.05
C ILE A 99 10.21 -1.65 -1.38
N THR A 100 10.62 -1.01 -2.48
CA THR A 100 10.49 -1.57 -3.83
C THR A 100 11.30 -2.86 -3.98
N PHE A 101 12.51 -2.90 -3.43
CA PHE A 101 13.36 -4.09 -3.45
C PHE A 101 12.70 -5.27 -2.72
N HIS A 102 12.21 -5.06 -1.49
CA HIS A 102 11.61 -6.12 -0.69
C HIS A 102 10.22 -6.56 -1.18
N LEU A 103 9.49 -5.68 -1.86
CA LEU A 103 8.18 -6.01 -2.43
C LEU A 103 8.25 -6.64 -3.82
N LYS A 104 9.38 -6.55 -4.52
CA LYS A 104 9.51 -7.02 -5.92
C LYS A 104 8.97 -8.44 -6.13
N ASN A 105 9.32 -9.36 -5.23
CA ASN A 105 8.88 -10.76 -5.30
C ASN A 105 7.41 -10.92 -4.88
N LEU A 106 6.89 -10.05 -4.02
CA LEU A 106 5.47 -10.11 -3.63
C LEU A 106 4.54 -9.61 -4.72
N LEU A 107 4.98 -8.73 -5.60
CA LEU A 107 4.14 -8.17 -6.67
C LEU A 107 3.66 -9.23 -7.67
N SER A 108 4.35 -10.36 -7.83
CA SER A 108 3.87 -11.47 -8.67
C SER A 108 2.67 -12.19 -8.06
N PHE A 109 2.56 -12.23 -6.73
CA PHE A 109 1.49 -12.93 -6.01
C PHE A 109 0.39 -11.97 -5.55
N PHE A 110 0.76 -10.73 -5.26
CA PHE A 110 -0.10 -9.66 -4.79
C PHE A 110 0.05 -8.41 -5.69
N PRO A 111 -0.43 -8.44 -6.94
CA PRO A 111 -0.26 -7.34 -7.89
C PRO A 111 -0.86 -6.01 -7.42
N HIS A 112 -1.91 -6.07 -6.58
CA HIS A 112 -2.57 -4.90 -6.03
C HIS A 112 -1.64 -4.03 -5.17
N LEU A 113 -0.59 -4.59 -4.57
CA LEU A 113 0.36 -3.82 -3.76
C LEU A 113 1.11 -2.75 -4.58
N LYS A 114 1.13 -2.90 -5.91
CA LYS A 114 1.71 -1.89 -6.81
C LYS A 114 1.04 -0.52 -6.68
N ILE A 115 -0.25 -0.47 -6.38
CA ILE A 115 -0.99 0.78 -6.22
C ILE A 115 -0.35 1.64 -5.12
N TYR A 116 0.09 1.01 -4.02
CA TYR A 116 0.76 1.72 -2.94
C TYR A 116 2.15 2.22 -3.36
N LEU A 117 2.93 1.40 -4.09
CA LEU A 117 4.24 1.82 -4.62
C LEU A 117 4.12 3.04 -5.54
N ASP A 118 3.15 3.01 -6.46
CA ASP A 118 2.85 4.13 -7.34
C ASP A 118 2.43 5.37 -6.53
N GLY A 119 1.63 5.18 -5.47
CA GLY A 119 1.25 6.24 -4.52
C GLY A 119 2.46 6.87 -3.80
N ILE A 120 3.36 6.05 -3.25
CA ILE A 120 4.59 6.49 -2.57
C ILE A 120 5.49 7.25 -3.55
N ASN A 121 5.68 6.73 -4.77
CA ASN A 121 6.48 7.38 -5.80
C ASN A 121 5.89 8.74 -6.23
N ASN A 122 4.57 8.79 -6.41
CA ASN A 122 3.87 10.04 -6.73
C ASN A 122 4.05 11.07 -5.61
N ALA A 123 3.87 10.68 -4.34
CA ALA A 123 4.11 11.56 -3.22
C ALA A 123 5.57 12.04 -3.18
N LEU A 124 6.53 11.15 -3.40
CA LEU A 124 7.95 11.49 -3.46
C LEU A 124 8.27 12.50 -4.57
N SER A 125 7.67 12.36 -5.77
CA SER A 125 7.80 13.35 -6.84
C SER A 125 7.31 14.73 -6.41
N ARG A 126 6.14 14.80 -5.76
CA ARG A 126 5.58 16.06 -5.26
C ARG A 126 6.45 16.71 -4.20
N ILE A 127 7.07 15.93 -3.33
CA ILE A 127 8.00 16.44 -2.32
C ILE A 127 9.26 17.03 -2.98
N LYS A 128 9.80 16.37 -4.01
CA LYS A 128 10.93 16.87 -4.80
C LYS A 128 10.61 18.15 -5.55
N GLU A 129 9.37 18.31 -6.00
CA GLU A 129 8.83 19.55 -6.58
C GLU A 129 8.63 20.68 -5.54
N GLY A 130 8.91 20.42 -4.26
CA GLY A 130 8.81 21.39 -3.18
C GLY A 130 7.49 21.34 -2.40
N ASN A 131 6.54 20.46 -2.78
CA ASN A 131 5.28 20.32 -2.06
C ASN A 131 5.44 19.38 -0.86
N THR A 132 5.92 19.93 0.25
CA THR A 132 6.20 19.17 1.48
C THR A 132 4.95 18.66 2.20
N LEU A 133 3.75 19.13 1.84
CA LEU A 133 2.48 18.60 2.39
C LEU A 133 2.28 17.12 2.02
N PHE A 134 2.92 16.65 0.94
CA PHE A 134 2.95 15.24 0.57
C PHE A 134 3.85 14.37 1.47
N ILE A 135 4.55 14.94 2.46
CA ILE A 135 5.26 14.12 3.47
C ILE A 135 4.25 13.43 4.39
N VAL A 136 3.27 14.17 4.93
CA VAL A 136 2.31 13.64 5.92
C VAL A 136 0.90 14.23 5.84
N ASN A 137 0.72 15.47 5.38
CA ASN A 137 -0.53 16.21 5.56
C ASN A 137 -1.67 15.81 4.61
N TYR A 138 -1.35 15.27 3.44
CA TYR A 138 -2.38 14.83 2.48
C TYR A 138 -2.74 13.36 2.64
N PRO A 139 -4.01 12.97 2.35
CA PRO A 139 -4.43 11.56 2.38
C PRO A 139 -3.60 10.63 1.48
N ASN A 140 -3.02 11.17 0.40
CA ASN A 140 -2.10 10.47 -0.50
C ASN A 140 -0.64 10.88 -0.28
N SER A 141 -0.28 11.28 0.94
CA SER A 141 1.10 11.55 1.32
C SER A 141 1.94 10.27 1.34
N TYR A 142 3.26 10.45 1.33
CA TYR A 142 4.22 9.37 1.46
C TYR A 142 3.94 8.56 2.72
N TYR A 143 3.69 9.23 3.85
CA TYR A 143 3.39 8.59 5.12
C TYR A 143 2.14 7.70 5.05
N TYR A 144 1.03 8.24 4.52
CA TYR A 144 -0.22 7.46 4.45
C TYR A 144 -0.11 6.30 3.46
N ALA A 145 0.44 6.52 2.26
CA ALA A 145 0.59 5.46 1.27
C ALA A 145 1.48 4.32 1.78
N PHE A 146 2.56 4.64 2.50
CA PHE A 146 3.39 3.64 3.18
C PHE A 146 2.62 2.90 4.28
N TYR A 147 1.86 3.62 5.10
CA TYR A 147 1.14 3.00 6.23
C TYR A 147 0.03 2.05 5.76
N GLU A 148 -0.68 2.41 4.68
CA GLU A 148 -1.67 1.53 4.05
C GLU A 148 -1.01 0.25 3.52
N LEU A 149 0.12 0.38 2.81
CA LEU A 149 0.92 -0.76 2.36
C LEU A 149 1.36 -1.65 3.53
N HIS A 150 1.94 -1.04 4.57
CA HIS A 150 2.42 -1.76 5.74
C HIS A 150 1.32 -2.55 6.43
N THR A 151 0.16 -1.91 6.60
CA THR A 151 -1.03 -2.53 7.18
C THR A 151 -1.51 -3.70 6.32
N ASP A 152 -1.57 -3.54 5.00
CA ASP A 152 -2.07 -4.59 4.12
C ASP A 152 -1.14 -5.81 4.11
N VAL A 153 0.18 -5.59 4.04
CA VAL A 153 1.17 -6.69 4.14
C VAL A 153 1.09 -7.40 5.48
N LYS A 154 0.92 -6.67 6.59
CA LYS A 154 0.71 -7.28 7.92
C LYS A 154 -0.55 -8.15 7.97
N ASN A 155 -1.65 -7.67 7.39
CA ASN A 155 -2.89 -8.44 7.32
C ASN A 155 -2.72 -9.74 6.53
N LEU A 156 -1.95 -9.72 5.43
CA LEU A 156 -1.61 -10.92 4.68
C LEU A 156 -0.81 -11.92 5.54
N VAL A 157 0.16 -11.46 6.34
CA VAL A 157 0.91 -12.32 7.27
C VAL A 157 0.04 -12.90 8.38
N LEU A 158 -0.84 -12.10 8.99
CA LEU A 158 -1.72 -12.55 10.07
C LEU A 158 -2.66 -13.66 9.58
N LYS A 159 -3.21 -13.50 8.37
CA LYS A 159 -4.03 -14.53 7.71
C LYS A 159 -3.22 -15.79 7.41
N ASN A 160 -1.96 -15.65 7.00
CA ASN A 160 -1.06 -16.79 6.80
C ASN A 160 -0.84 -17.60 8.10
N ARG A 161 -0.74 -16.91 9.25
CA ARG A 161 -0.57 -17.56 10.57
C ARG A 161 -1.84 -18.26 11.06
N ALA A 162 -3.01 -17.69 10.84
CA ALA A 162 -4.28 -18.30 11.23
C ALA A 162 -4.50 -19.66 10.53
N ASN A 163 -4.10 -19.76 9.26
CA ASN A 163 -4.24 -21.00 8.48
C ASN A 163 -3.29 -22.12 8.93
N LEU A 164 -2.17 -21.79 9.59
CA LEU A 164 -1.24 -22.79 10.15
C LEU A 164 -1.75 -23.42 11.46
N LYS A 165 -2.78 -22.86 12.10
CA LYS A 165 -3.38 -23.42 13.33
C LYS A 165 -4.48 -24.45 13.06
N HIS A 166 -4.84 -24.67 11.80
CA HIS A 166 -5.92 -25.57 11.38
C HIS A 166 -5.43 -26.73 10.49
N GLN A 167 -4.12 -26.97 10.43
CA GLN A 167 -3.47 -28.12 9.80
C GLN A 167 -2.79 -28.95 10.88
#